data_AF-A0A2M8ED29-F1
#
_entry.id   AF-A0A2M8ED29-F1
#
_cell.length_a   1.000
_cell.length_b   1.000
_cell.length_c   1.000
_cell.angle_alpha   90.00
_cell.angle_beta   90.00
_cell.angle_gamma   90.00
#
_symmetry.space_group_name_H-M   'P 1'
#
loop_
_entity.id
_entity.type
_entity.pdbx_description
1 polymer ?
#
loop_
_entity_poly.entity_id
_entity_poly.type
_entity_poly.pdbx_seq_one_letter_code
_entity_poly.pdbx_strand_id
1 'polypeptide(L)'
;MKLHVVCDISGSMGDGGKSFTMRTLVLAVAQWAELGYGSAEVMLSGWATEARNFVEWNSTKEFPEEMLSCSGTSNWDALIQLLGESPDGKVLLLTDGFWPQGSAKFFKRWKECLPLDTLRIIKIGSDANPQLKGPDVFAAEDFFAALDDWLGASPT
;
A
#
# COMPACT_ATOMS: atom_id res chain seq x y z
N MET A 1 -7.92 8.39 12.70
CA MET A 1 -6.50 8.29 12.28
C MET A 1 -6.42 8.37 10.75
N LYS A 2 -5.27 8.66 10.12
CA LYS A 2 -5.12 8.50 8.66
C LYS A 2 -4.50 7.16 8.30
N LEU A 3 -4.97 6.56 7.21
CA LEU A 3 -4.38 5.39 6.58
C LEU A 3 -4.01 5.75 5.14
N HIS A 4 -2.71 5.82 4.87
CA HIS A 4 -2.16 5.98 3.52
C HIS A 4 -2.11 4.63 2.83
N VAL A 5 -3.04 4.37 1.91
CA VAL A 5 -3.05 3.18 1.06
C VAL A 5 -2.26 3.50 -0.21
N VAL A 6 -1.06 2.96 -0.29
CA VAL A 6 -0.13 3.18 -1.40
C VAL A 6 -0.14 1.97 -2.29
N CYS A 7 -0.49 2.18 -3.55
CA CYS A 7 -0.56 1.16 -4.58
C CYS A 7 0.65 1.26 -5.50
N ASP A 8 1.48 0.22 -5.54
CA ASP A 8 2.47 0.05 -6.60
C ASP A 8 1.73 -0.19 -7.93
N ILE A 9 1.95 0.72 -8.88
CA ILE A 9 1.41 0.68 -10.24
C ILE A 9 2.54 0.56 -11.27
N SER A 10 3.71 0.06 -10.87
CA SER A 10 4.83 -0.22 -11.76
C SER A 10 4.51 -1.34 -12.75
N GLY A 11 5.31 -1.47 -13.81
CA GLY A 11 5.04 -2.42 -14.89
C GLY A 11 4.83 -3.87 -14.44
N SER A 12 5.54 -4.33 -13.39
CA SER A 12 5.44 -5.71 -12.88
C SER A 12 4.07 -6.01 -12.23
N MET A 13 3.35 -4.97 -11.81
CA MET A 13 1.98 -5.05 -11.28
C MET A 13 0.92 -5.21 -12.38
N GLY A 14 1.29 -5.04 -13.66
CA GLY A 14 0.40 -5.31 -14.79
C GLY A 14 0.23 -6.80 -15.10
N ASP A 15 1.15 -7.64 -14.64
CA ASP A 15 1.16 -9.06 -14.94
C ASP A 15 0.25 -9.88 -14.01
N GLY A 16 -0.22 -11.03 -14.48
CA GLY A 16 -0.87 -12.04 -13.65
C GLY A 16 -2.16 -11.59 -12.93
N GLY A 17 -2.75 -10.47 -13.34
CA GLY A 17 -3.94 -9.90 -12.70
C GLY A 17 -3.66 -9.19 -11.37
N LYS A 18 -2.40 -8.91 -11.02
CA LYS A 18 -2.02 -8.25 -9.76
C LYS A 18 -2.72 -6.90 -9.55
N SER A 19 -2.89 -6.10 -10.59
CA SER A 19 -3.62 -4.83 -10.53
C SER A 19 -5.09 -4.98 -10.11
N PHE A 20 -5.75 -6.09 -10.49
CA PHE A 20 -7.11 -6.40 -10.05
C PHE A 20 -7.16 -6.92 -8.61
N THR A 21 -6.16 -7.70 -8.18
CA THR A 21 -6.00 -8.07 -6.76
C THR A 21 -5.82 -6.83 -5.92
N MET A 22 -4.92 -5.92 -6.32
CA MET A 22 -4.71 -4.62 -5.68
C MET A 22 -6.00 -3.81 -5.59
N ARG A 23 -6.76 -3.66 -6.69
CA ARG A 23 -8.08 -3.00 -6.68
C ARG A 23 -9.01 -3.63 -5.64
N THR A 24 -9.07 -4.96 -5.58
CA THR A 24 -9.91 -5.69 -4.63
C THR A 24 -9.51 -5.38 -3.19
N LEU A 25 -8.21 -5.38 -2.88
CA LEU A 25 -7.69 -5.05 -1.56
C LEU A 25 -7.99 -3.59 -1.16
N VAL A 26 -7.83 -2.63 -2.08
CA VAL A 26 -8.17 -1.22 -1.82
C VAL A 26 -9.65 -1.07 -1.48
N LEU A 27 -10.53 -1.69 -2.26
CA LEU A 27 -11.97 -1.66 -1.99
C LEU A 27 -12.30 -2.35 -0.66
N ALA A 28 -11.61 -3.44 -0.32
CA ALA A 28 -11.77 -4.12 0.96
C ALA A 28 -11.34 -3.24 2.14
N VAL A 29 -10.21 -2.51 2.06
CA VAL A 29 -9.81 -1.52 3.09
C VAL A 29 -10.90 -0.47 3.26
N ALA A 30 -11.39 0.09 2.16
CA ALA A 30 -12.37 1.16 2.17
C ALA A 30 -13.68 0.71 2.85
N GLN A 31 -14.19 -0.46 2.45
CA GLN A 31 -15.39 -1.05 3.05
C GLN A 31 -15.18 -1.42 4.52
N TRP A 32 -14.01 -1.97 4.86
CA TRP A 32 -13.68 -2.33 6.23
C TRP A 32 -13.68 -1.10 7.15
N ALA A 33 -13.14 0.03 6.68
CA ALA A 33 -13.19 1.31 7.40
C ALA A 33 -14.61 1.88 7.49
N GLU A 34 -15.40 1.85 6.41
CA GLU A 34 -16.79 2.34 6.40
C GLU A 34 -17.70 1.56 7.35
N LEU A 35 -17.53 0.24 7.44
CA LEU A 35 -18.31 -0.62 8.32
C LEU A 35 -17.94 -0.47 9.80
N GLY A 36 -16.98 0.39 10.13
CA GLY A 36 -16.57 0.68 11.50
C GLY A 36 -15.65 -0.37 12.13
N TYR A 37 -15.14 -1.33 11.33
CA TYR A 37 -14.13 -2.28 11.81
C TYR A 37 -12.77 -1.61 12.09
N GLY A 38 -12.58 -0.36 11.66
CA GLY A 38 -11.53 0.52 12.18
C GLY A 38 -11.83 2.00 11.97
N SER A 39 -11.09 2.86 12.64
CA SER A 39 -11.32 4.32 12.62
C SER A 39 -10.21 5.04 11.85
N ALA A 40 -10.24 4.91 10.51
CA ALA A 40 -9.26 5.52 9.63
C ALA A 40 -9.88 6.27 8.45
N GLU A 41 -9.40 7.50 8.21
CA GLU A 41 -9.57 8.22 6.95
C GLU A 41 -8.61 7.62 5.91
N VAL A 42 -9.16 7.03 4.86
CA VAL A 42 -8.39 6.34 3.81
C VAL A 42 -7.91 7.34 2.77
N MET A 43 -6.59 7.48 2.64
CA MET A 43 -5.92 8.28 1.63
C MET A 43 -5.35 7.35 0.57
N LEU A 44 -5.83 7.43 -0.67
CA LEU A 44 -5.37 6.56 -1.76
C LEU A 44 -4.27 7.23 -2.59
N SER A 45 -3.19 6.50 -2.85
CA SER A 45 -2.07 6.95 -3.67
C SER A 45 -1.63 5.88 -4.66
N GLY A 46 -1.21 6.30 -5.85
CA GLY A 46 -0.54 5.44 -6.84
C GLY A 46 0.95 5.77 -6.90
N TRP A 47 1.78 4.74 -7.05
CA TRP A 47 3.23 4.84 -7.04
C TRP A 47 3.89 3.98 -8.12
N ALA A 48 4.65 4.62 -9.00
CA ALA A 48 5.60 3.97 -9.91
C ALA A 48 6.80 4.91 -10.07
N THR A 49 7.07 5.39 -11.28
CA THR A 49 8.13 6.39 -11.53
C THR A 49 7.87 7.68 -10.75
N GLU A 50 6.60 8.06 -10.65
CA GLU A 50 6.08 9.15 -9.84
C GLU A 50 5.13 8.59 -8.77
N ALA A 51 4.85 9.39 -7.74
CA ALA A 51 3.86 9.07 -6.72
C ALA A 51 2.83 10.21 -6.63
N ARG A 52 1.54 9.88 -6.61
CA ARG A 52 0.46 10.89 -6.54
C ARG A 52 -0.70 10.42 -5.68
N ASN A 53 -1.39 11.38 -5.07
CA ASN A 53 -2.63 11.16 -4.32
C ASN A 53 -3.85 11.26 -5.22
N PHE A 54 -4.83 10.41 -4.97
CA PHE A 54 -6.16 10.46 -5.56
C PHE A 54 -7.12 11.15 -4.59
N VAL A 55 -6.95 12.46 -4.42
CA VAL A 55 -7.63 13.26 -3.37
C VAL A 55 -9.15 13.27 -3.47
N GLU A 56 -9.70 13.02 -4.65
CA GLU A 56 -11.14 12.98 -4.86
C GLU A 56 -11.74 11.60 -4.60
N TRP A 57 -10.92 10.56 -4.46
CA TRP A 57 -11.40 9.20 -4.30
C TRP A 57 -11.87 8.94 -2.86
N ASN A 58 -12.96 8.21 -2.73
CA ASN A 58 -13.43 7.62 -1.48
C ASN A 58 -14.15 6.30 -1.79
N SER A 59 -14.49 5.56 -0.75
CA SER A 59 -15.18 4.26 -0.77
C SER A 59 -16.51 4.23 -1.54
N THR A 60 -17.20 5.36 -1.71
CA THR A 60 -18.45 5.46 -2.48
C THR A 60 -18.23 5.67 -3.99
N LYS A 61 -16.97 5.95 -4.40
CA LYS A 61 -16.60 6.16 -5.79
C LYS A 61 -15.95 4.91 -6.39
N GLU A 62 -16.05 4.81 -7.71
CA GLU A 62 -15.34 3.76 -8.44
C GLU A 62 -13.83 3.88 -8.26
N PHE A 63 -13.15 2.73 -8.29
CA PHE A 63 -11.70 2.67 -8.21
C PHE A 63 -11.07 3.38 -9.43
N PRO A 64 -10.02 4.21 -9.28
CA PRO A 64 -9.47 4.98 -10.38
C PRO A 64 -8.92 4.05 -11.49
N GLU A 65 -9.49 4.13 -12.70
CA GLU A 65 -9.10 3.26 -13.82
C GLU A 65 -7.62 3.41 -14.21
N GLU A 66 -7.07 4.61 -14.06
CA GLU A 66 -5.66 4.91 -14.32
C GLU A 66 -4.69 4.14 -13.41
N MET A 67 -5.14 3.63 -12.25
CA MET A 67 -4.33 2.74 -11.41
C MET A 67 -4.28 1.29 -11.93
N LEU A 68 -5.10 0.93 -12.92
CA LEU A 68 -5.03 -0.36 -13.60
C LEU A 68 -4.04 -0.35 -14.78
N SER A 69 -3.61 0.84 -15.22
CA SER A 69 -2.65 1.03 -16.30
C SER A 69 -1.21 1.01 -15.76
N CYS A 70 -0.74 -0.18 -15.37
CA CYS A 70 0.55 -0.36 -14.73
C CYS A 70 1.73 -0.13 -15.69
N SER A 71 2.68 0.73 -15.31
CA SER A 71 3.86 1.05 -16.13
C SER A 71 4.99 1.70 -15.32
N GLY A 72 6.19 1.77 -15.88
CA GLY A 72 7.35 2.36 -15.20
C GLY A 72 7.90 1.48 -14.07
N THR A 73 8.58 2.09 -13.10
CA THR A 73 9.32 1.39 -12.04
C THR A 73 9.08 2.02 -10.68
N SER A 74 8.97 1.24 -9.61
CA SER A 74 8.70 1.73 -8.25
C SER A 74 9.87 2.58 -7.70
N ASN A 75 9.73 3.92 -7.81
CA ASN A 75 10.75 4.90 -7.44
C ASN A 75 10.59 5.35 -5.99
N TRP A 76 11.42 4.84 -5.09
CA TRP A 76 11.33 5.12 -3.66
C TRP A 76 11.48 6.61 -3.30
N ASP A 77 12.30 7.37 -4.03
CA ASP A 77 12.45 8.80 -3.76
C ASP A 77 11.13 9.55 -3.99
N ALA A 78 10.40 9.21 -5.05
CA ALA A 78 9.07 9.80 -5.32
C ALA A 78 8.06 9.44 -4.23
N LEU A 79 8.05 8.18 -3.77
CA LEU A 79 7.15 7.75 -2.70
C LEU A 79 7.47 8.44 -1.37
N ILE A 80 8.75 8.54 -1.00
CA ILE A 80 9.18 9.21 0.23
C ILE A 80 8.87 10.71 0.16
N GLN A 81 9.02 11.35 -1.01
CA GLN A 81 8.60 12.74 -1.19
C GLN A 81 7.09 12.95 -1.00
N LEU A 82 6.27 11.99 -1.46
CA LEU A 82 4.82 12.06 -1.29
C LEU A 82 4.39 11.87 0.17
N LEU A 83 4.95 10.87 0.86
CA LEU A 83 4.57 10.51 2.23
C LEU A 83 5.29 11.36 3.30
N GLY A 84 6.43 11.95 2.95
CA GLY A 84 7.37 12.54 3.88
C GLY A 84 8.22 11.51 4.63
N GLU A 85 9.20 12.00 5.40
CA GLU A 85 10.05 11.16 6.25
C GLU A 85 9.31 10.59 7.46
N SER A 86 8.22 11.25 7.89
CA SER A 86 7.37 10.83 9.00
C SER A 86 5.90 11.05 8.62
N PRO A 87 5.24 10.06 7.99
CA PRO A 87 3.84 10.16 7.59
C PRO A 87 2.92 10.44 8.78
N ASP A 88 1.88 11.24 8.57
CA ASP A 88 0.89 11.63 9.58
C ASP A 88 -0.20 10.55 9.81
N GLY A 89 0.19 9.28 9.83
CA GLY A 89 -0.71 8.14 9.94
C GLY A 89 -0.01 6.81 9.69
N LYS A 90 -0.82 5.75 9.51
CA LYS A 90 -0.33 4.43 9.11
C LYS A 90 -0.16 4.37 7.59
N VAL A 91 0.74 3.52 7.11
CA VAL A 91 0.99 3.29 5.69
C VAL A 91 0.76 1.82 5.36
N LEU A 92 -0.16 1.55 4.45
CA LEU A 92 -0.38 0.23 3.86
C LEU A 92 0.14 0.23 2.43
N LEU A 93 1.24 -0.48 2.18
CA LEU A 93 1.84 -0.58 0.85
C LEU A 93 1.40 -1.87 0.16
N LEU A 94 0.81 -1.75 -1.02
CA LEU A 94 0.39 -2.85 -1.88
C LEU A 94 1.39 -2.99 -3.03
N THR A 95 2.17 -4.06 -3.08
CA THR A 95 3.26 -4.22 -4.07
C THR A 95 3.61 -5.68 -4.31
N ASP A 96 4.21 -6.00 -5.46
CA ASP A 96 4.85 -7.30 -5.68
C ASP A 96 6.33 -7.32 -5.23
N GLY A 97 6.87 -6.17 -4.82
CA GLY A 97 8.20 -6.03 -4.25
C GLY A 97 9.36 -6.06 -5.24
N PHE A 98 9.09 -6.07 -6.56
CA PHE A 98 10.15 -6.03 -7.58
C PHE A 98 10.62 -4.61 -7.86
N TRP A 99 11.48 -4.10 -6.99
CA TRP A 99 12.03 -2.76 -7.14
C TRP A 99 13.31 -2.74 -7.98
N PRO A 100 13.66 -1.60 -8.58
CA PRO A 100 14.92 -1.43 -9.30
C PRO A 100 16.15 -1.78 -8.44
N GLN A 101 17.19 -2.27 -9.10
CA GLN A 101 18.42 -2.68 -8.41
C GLN A 101 19.02 -1.52 -7.61
N GLY A 102 19.38 -1.79 -6.35
CA GLY A 102 19.94 -0.78 -5.45
C GLY A 102 18.91 0.13 -4.78
N SER A 103 17.62 0.06 -5.15
CA SER A 103 16.58 0.90 -4.55
C SER A 103 16.13 0.41 -3.17
N ALA A 104 16.32 -0.88 -2.86
CA ALA A 104 15.96 -1.47 -1.56
C ALA A 104 16.64 -0.78 -0.35
N LYS A 105 17.78 -0.11 -0.55
CA LYS A 105 18.46 0.66 0.50
C LYS A 105 17.65 1.89 0.94
N PHE A 106 16.94 2.53 0.02
CA PHE A 106 16.11 3.71 0.33
C PHE A 106 14.91 3.29 1.16
N PHE A 107 14.23 2.20 0.74
CA PHE A 107 13.18 1.57 1.54
C PHE A 107 13.65 1.25 2.96
N LYS A 108 14.78 0.53 3.08
CA LYS A 108 15.31 0.12 4.38
C LYS A 108 15.57 1.33 5.28
N ARG A 109 16.24 2.36 4.75
CA ARG A 109 16.53 3.60 5.48
C ARG A 109 15.25 4.33 5.91
N TRP A 110 14.29 4.48 5.00
CA TRP A 110 13.03 5.13 5.31
C TRP A 110 12.26 4.37 6.40
N LYS A 111 12.14 3.05 6.26
CA LYS A 111 11.49 2.17 7.25
C LYS A 111 12.16 2.23 8.63
N GLU A 112 13.49 2.30 8.69
CA GLU A 112 14.24 2.44 9.96
C GLU A 112 13.96 3.78 10.68
N CYS A 113 13.53 4.81 9.94
CA CYS A 113 13.15 6.10 10.51
C CYS A 113 11.68 6.17 10.97
N LEU A 114 10.85 5.21 10.57
CA LEU A 114 9.44 5.20 10.96
C LEU A 114 9.27 4.74 12.40
N PRO A 115 8.30 5.31 13.15
CA PRO A 115 7.85 4.70 14.39
C PRO A 115 7.43 3.24 14.18
N LEU A 116 7.59 2.42 15.23
CA LEU A 116 7.17 1.02 15.20
C LEU A 116 5.70 0.91 14.77
N ASP A 117 5.40 -0.14 14.00
CA ASP A 117 4.05 -0.46 13.55
C ASP A 117 3.42 0.62 12.62
N THR A 118 4.18 1.57 12.09
CA THR A 118 3.68 2.58 11.12
C THR A 118 3.35 1.98 9.76
N LEU A 119 4.12 0.99 9.32
CA LEU A 119 4.04 0.42 7.97
C LEU A 119 3.57 -1.04 8.02
N ARG A 120 2.66 -1.41 7.14
CA ARG A 120 2.42 -2.81 6.72
C ARG A 120 2.49 -2.90 5.21
N ILE A 121 2.96 -4.04 4.72
CA ILE A 121 3.13 -4.32 3.30
C ILE A 121 2.31 -5.57 2.95
N ILE A 122 1.43 -5.45 1.96
CA ILE A 122 0.71 -6.57 1.39
C ILE A 122 1.39 -6.94 0.07
N LYS A 123 1.91 -8.16 0.04
CA LYS A 123 2.59 -8.70 -1.11
C LYS A 123 1.58 -9.29 -2.09
N ILE A 124 1.61 -8.84 -3.34
CA ILE A 124 0.63 -9.21 -4.37
C ILE A 124 1.27 -10.02 -5.48
N GLY A 125 0.68 -11.18 -5.78
CA GLY A 125 1.13 -12.10 -6.82
C GLY A 125 1.91 -13.29 -6.26
N SER A 126 1.72 -14.45 -6.86
CA SER A 126 2.43 -15.68 -6.47
C SER A 126 3.91 -15.65 -6.86
N ASP A 127 4.26 -14.84 -7.85
CA ASP A 127 5.60 -14.55 -8.35
C ASP A 127 6.30 -13.41 -7.60
N ALA A 128 5.60 -12.73 -6.69
CA ALA A 128 6.11 -11.57 -5.97
C ALA A 128 7.45 -11.84 -5.27
N ASN A 129 8.29 -10.81 -5.18
CA ASN A 129 9.68 -10.89 -4.77
C ASN A 129 9.85 -11.74 -3.49
N PRO A 130 10.51 -12.91 -3.58
CA PRO A 130 10.64 -13.81 -2.44
C PRO A 130 11.59 -13.29 -1.35
N GLN A 131 12.33 -12.21 -1.63
CA GLN A 131 13.20 -11.55 -0.66
C GLN A 131 12.46 -10.48 0.15
N LEU A 132 11.28 -10.03 -0.30
CA LEU A 132 10.44 -9.11 0.47
C LEU A 132 9.75 -9.90 1.59
N LYS A 133 10.34 -9.81 2.79
CA LYS A 133 9.92 -10.53 4.01
C LYS A 133 10.16 -9.66 5.23
N GLY A 134 9.40 -9.92 6.29
CA GLY A 134 9.50 -9.20 7.56
C GLY A 134 8.25 -9.39 8.39
N PRO A 135 8.25 -8.97 9.67
CA PRO A 135 7.08 -9.05 10.54
C PRO A 135 5.92 -8.15 10.10
N ASP A 136 6.20 -7.16 9.27
CA ASP A 136 5.25 -6.20 8.69
C ASP A 136 4.88 -6.53 7.24
N VAL A 137 5.29 -7.70 6.73
CA VAL A 137 5.01 -8.14 5.35
C VAL A 137 4.05 -9.33 5.39
N PHE A 138 2.92 -9.18 4.71
CA PHE A 138 1.84 -10.14 4.67
C PHE A 138 1.54 -10.55 3.23
N ALA A 139 0.98 -11.75 3.03
CA ALA A 139 0.44 -12.13 1.73
C ALA A 139 -0.93 -11.46 1.51
N ALA A 140 -1.36 -11.34 0.25
CA ALA A 140 -2.68 -10.79 -0.09
C ALA A 140 -3.83 -11.62 0.53
N GLU A 141 -3.62 -12.93 0.66
CA GLU A 141 -4.56 -13.87 1.27
C GLU A 141 -4.72 -13.62 2.79
N ASP A 142 -3.69 -13.08 3.44
CA ASP A 142 -3.67 -12.77 4.87
C ASP A 142 -4.06 -11.31 5.16
N PHE A 143 -4.70 -10.64 4.19
CA PHE A 143 -4.99 -9.20 4.25
C PHE A 143 -5.73 -8.76 5.51
N PHE A 144 -6.77 -9.47 5.95
CA PHE A 144 -7.50 -9.09 7.16
C PHE A 144 -6.68 -9.31 8.44
N ALA A 145 -5.84 -10.34 8.51
CA ALA A 145 -4.89 -10.50 9.61
C ALA A 145 -3.87 -9.35 9.62
N ALA A 146 -3.52 -8.83 8.43
CA ALA A 146 -2.69 -7.64 8.28
C ALA A 146 -3.41 -6.33 8.64
N LEU A 147 -4.72 -6.31 8.89
CA LEU A 147 -5.42 -5.12 9.42
C LEU A 147 -5.80 -5.26 10.89
N ASP A 148 -5.88 -6.49 11.39
CA ASP A 148 -6.32 -6.81 12.75
C ASP A 148 -5.45 -6.12 13.81
N ASP A 149 -6.13 -5.54 14.80
CA ASP A 149 -5.61 -4.71 15.90
C ASP A 149 -4.68 -3.55 15.49
N TRP A 150 -4.57 -3.25 14.20
CA TRP A 150 -3.60 -2.26 13.70
C TRP A 150 -4.17 -0.85 13.63
N LEU A 151 -5.42 -0.75 13.19
CA LEU A 151 -6.09 0.52 12.93
C LEU A 151 -7.03 0.94 14.07
N GLY A 152 -6.82 0.36 15.26
CA GLY A 152 -7.40 0.83 16.51
C GLY A 152 -8.92 0.72 16.58
N ALA A 153 -9.50 -0.38 16.11
CA ALA A 153 -10.90 -0.69 16.41
C ALA A 153 -11.04 -0.84 17.93
N SER A 154 -11.90 -0.05 18.56
CA SER A 154 -12.37 -0.41 19.90
C SER A 154 -13.42 -1.51 19.71
N PRO A 155 -13.29 -2.69 20.33
CA PRO A 155 -14.42 -3.63 20.36
C PRO A 155 -15.59 -2.91 21.02
N THR A 156 -16.69 -2.78 20.28
CA THR A 156 -17.98 -2.27 20.79
C THR A 156 -18.53 -3.16 21.89
#